data_AF-A0A3D4LLU1-F1
#
_entry.id   AF-A0A3D4LLU1-F1
#
_cell.length_a   1.000
_cell.length_b   1.000
_cell.length_c   1.000
_cell.angle_alpha   90.00
_cell.angle_beta   90.00
_cell.angle_gamma   90.00
#
_symmetry.space_group_name_H-M   'P 1'
#
loop_
_entity.id
_entity.type
_entity.pdbx_description
1 polymer ?
#
loop_
_entity_poly.entity_id
_entity_poly.type
_entity_poly.pdbx_seq_one_letter_code
_entity_poly.pdbx_strand_id
1 'polypeptide(L)' 'DIYIGNENKSRELKDCSLITATYKFNGKLIGRIGVIGPTRMDYNNVISTVKSISDAINEIISLNFNGENKE' A
#
# COMPACT_ATOMS: atom_id res chain seq x y z
N ASP A 1 0.67 -6.84 -1.30
CA ASP A 1 0.57 -8.13 -0.59
C ASP A 1 -0.65 -8.15 0.31
N ILE A 2 -1.15 -9.34 0.60
CA ILE A 2 -2.33 -9.57 1.43
C ILE A 2 -1.95 -10.67 2.43
N TYR A 3 -2.18 -10.41 3.72
CA TYR A 3 -1.99 -11.37 4.81
C TYR A 3 -3.25 -11.41 5.66
N ILE A 4 -3.78 -12.60 5.92
CA ILE A 4 -5.07 -12.79 6.59
C ILE A 4 -4.86 -13.65 7.83
N GLY A 5 -5.17 -13.07 8.99
CA GLY A 5 -5.15 -13.73 10.28
C GLY A 5 -3.82 -14.43 10.57
N ASN A 6 -3.83 -15.77 10.58
CA ASN A 6 -2.66 -16.59 10.91
C ASN A 6 -1.50 -16.50 9.91
N GLU A 7 -1.70 -15.90 8.73
CA GLU A 7 -0.60 -15.59 7.79
C GLU A 7 0.31 -14.47 8.30
N ASN A 8 -0.18 -13.66 9.24
CA ASN A 8 0.62 -12.61 9.86
C ASN A 8 1.69 -13.23 10.78
N LYS A 9 2.93 -12.73 10.65
CA LYS A 9 4.07 -13.18 11.47
C LYS A 9 3.95 -12.76 12.93
N SER A 10 3.43 -11.57 13.17
CA SER A 10 3.20 -11.03 14.52
C SER A 10 1.95 -11.65 15.13
N ARG A 11 2.05 -12.04 16.41
CA ARG A 11 0.95 -12.69 17.13
C ARG A 11 -0.23 -11.74 17.32
N GLU A 12 0.07 -10.46 17.50
CA GLU A 12 -0.88 -9.37 17.70
C GLU A 12 -1.76 -9.14 16.45
N LEU A 13 -1.27 -9.51 15.27
CA LEU A 13 -1.98 -9.36 14.00
C LEU A 13 -2.74 -10.62 13.57
N LYS A 14 -2.73 -11.69 14.38
CA LYS A 14 -3.39 -12.95 14.01
C LYS A 14 -4.91 -12.87 13.89
N ASP A 15 -5.51 -11.85 14.47
CA ASP A 15 -6.95 -11.57 14.37
C ASP A 15 -7.27 -10.47 13.33
N CYS A 16 -6.29 -10.08 12.53
CA CYS A 16 -6.40 -9.00 11.55
C CYS A 16 -6.03 -9.46 10.12
N SER A 17 -6.53 -8.72 9.14
CA SER A 17 -6.02 -8.70 7.77
C SER A 17 -5.10 -7.51 7.58
N LEU A 18 -3.97 -7.73 6.90
CA LEU A 18 -3.05 -6.69 6.45
C LEU A 18 -3.02 -6.69 4.91
N ILE A 19 -3.52 -5.61 4.31
CA ILE A 19 -3.51 -5.40 2.85
C ILE A 19 -2.55 -4.27 2.57
N THR A 20 -1.62 -4.46 1.63
CA THR A 20 -0.60 -3.46 1.31
C THR A 20 -0.42 -3.30 -0.19
N ALA A 21 -0.23 -2.05 -0.63
CA ALA A 21 0.20 -1.70 -1.97
C ALA A 21 1.55 -0.99 -1.92
N THR A 22 2.28 -1.10 -3.02
CA THR A 22 3.64 -0.59 -3.15
C THR A 22 3.64 0.62 -4.06
N TYR A 23 4.21 1.72 -3.60
CA TYR A 23 4.37 2.93 -4.40
C TYR A 23 5.82 3.09 -4.85
N LYS A 24 6.00 3.61 -6.06
CA LYS A 24 7.27 3.71 -6.77
C LYS A 24 7.44 5.11 -7.32
N PHE A 25 8.69 5.56 -7.37
CA PHE A 25 9.06 6.82 -8.00
C PHE A 25 10.22 6.57 -8.96
N ASN A 26 10.10 7.02 -10.21
CA ASN A 26 11.09 6.78 -11.28
C ASN A 26 11.52 5.31 -11.39
N GLY A 27 10.55 4.39 -11.30
CA GLY A 27 10.81 2.95 -11.34
C GLY A 27 11.43 2.36 -10.06
N LYS A 28 11.87 3.20 -9.11
CA LYS A 28 12.44 2.77 -7.83
C LYS A 28 11.34 2.53 -6.80
N LEU A 29 11.46 1.42 -6.08
CA LEU A 29 10.66 1.13 -4.89
C LEU A 29 10.96 2.17 -3.80
N ILE A 30 9.97 2.97 -3.41
CA ILE A 30 10.12 3.95 -2.33
C ILE A 30 9.53 3.42 -1.02
N GLY A 31 8.37 2.75 -1.09
CA GLY A 31 7.72 2.25 0.12
C GLY A 31 6.41 1.53 -0.15
N ARG A 32 5.68 1.28 0.94
CA ARG A 32 4.42 0.55 0.94
C ARG A 32 3.41 1.26 1.83
N ILE A 33 2.17 1.27 1.39
CA ILE A 33 1.02 1.68 2.18
C ILE A 33 0.14 0.48 2.44
N GLY A 34 -0.68 0.52 3.48
CA GLY A 34 -1.59 -0.57 3.76
C GLY A 34 -2.68 -0.26 4.75
N VAL A 35 -3.64 -1.17 4.81
CA VAL A 35 -4.79 -1.15 5.71
C VAL A 35 -4.72 -2.38 6.61
N ILE A 36 -4.99 -2.15 7.90
CA ILE A 36 -5.20 -3.19 8.90
C ILE A 36 -6.68 -3.20 9.24
N GLY A 37 -7.31 -4.37 9.16
CA GLY A 37 -8.74 -4.54 9.45
C GLY A 37 -9.05 -5.93 10.00
N PRO A 38 -10.32 -6.24 10.29
CA PRO A 38 -10.71 -7.59 10.72
C PRO A 38 -10.44 -8.65 9.63
N THR A 39 -10.39 -9.92 10.03
CA THR A 39 -10.23 -11.07 9.12
C THR A 39 -11.40 -11.25 8.15
N ARG A 40 -12.57 -10.66 8.42
CA ARG A 40 -13.72 -10.64 7.53
C ARG A 40 -14.03 -9.21 7.11
N MET A 41 -13.77 -8.88 5.86
CA MET A 41 -13.97 -7.55 5.28
C MET A 41 -14.27 -7.68 3.78
N ASP A 42 -14.71 -6.58 3.17
CA ASP A 42 -14.85 -6.50 1.71
C ASP A 42 -13.48 -6.29 1.07
N TYR A 43 -12.81 -7.40 0.77
CA TYR A 43 -11.47 -7.38 0.19
C TYR A 43 -11.43 -6.68 -1.17
N ASN A 44 -12.47 -6.83 -2.01
CA ASN A 44 -12.48 -6.22 -3.33
C ASN A 44 -12.42 -4.70 -3.22
N ASN A 45 -13.30 -4.13 -2.38
CA ASN A 45 -13.33 -2.70 -2.16
C ASN A 45 -12.05 -2.18 -1.49
N VAL A 46 -11.51 -2.89 -0.49
CA VAL A 46 -10.30 -2.43 0.20
C VAL A 46 -9.05 -2.56 -0.67
N ILE A 47 -8.88 -3.65 -1.41
CA ILE A 47 -7.76 -3.80 -2.35
C ILE A 47 -7.81 -2.69 -3.40
N SER A 48 -8.99 -2.41 -3.97
CA SER A 48 -9.15 -1.34 -4.95
C SER A 48 -8.81 0.02 -4.34
N THR A 49 -9.29 0.30 -3.13
CA THR A 49 -9.04 1.56 -2.43
C THR A 49 -7.55 1.76 -2.16
N VAL A 50 -6.89 0.75 -1.57
CA VAL A 50 -5.45 0.82 -1.26
C VAL A 50 -4.61 0.98 -2.53
N LYS A 51 -5.02 0.35 -3.64
CA LYS A 51 -4.37 0.55 -4.94
C LYS A 51 -4.55 1.99 -5.44
N SER A 52 -5.76 2.53 -5.42
CA SER A 52 -6.02 3.92 -5.83
C SER A 52 -5.22 4.92 -5.00
N ILE A 53 -5.08 4.71 -3.70
CA ILE A 53 -4.24 5.56 -2.84
C ILE A 53 -2.77 5.45 -3.24
N SER A 54 -2.28 4.24 -3.55
CA SER A 54 -0.91 4.02 -3.99
C SER A 54 -0.61 4.76 -5.30
N ASP A 55 -1.57 4.73 -6.24
CA ASP A 55 -1.46 5.42 -7.52
C ASP A 55 -1.49 6.95 -7.34
N ALA A 56 -2.39 7.46 -6.49
CA ALA A 56 -2.42 8.89 -6.14
C ALA A 56 -1.12 9.37 -5.48
N ILE A 57 -0.52 8.56 -4.61
CA ILE A 57 0.80 8.86 -4.02
C ILE A 57 1.88 8.89 -5.10
N ASN A 58 1.87 7.95 -6.05
CA ASN A 58 2.81 7.95 -7.17
C ASN A 58 2.69 9.25 -7.99
N GLU A 59 1.47 9.71 -8.26
CA GLU A 59 1.21 10.97 -8.97
C GLU A 59 1.72 12.18 -8.19
N ILE A 60 1.36 12.30 -6.90
CA ILE A 60 1.77 13.42 -6.04
C ILE A 60 3.29 13.48 -5.92
N ILE A 61 3.96 12.34 -5.71
CA ILE A 61 5.43 12.29 -5.67
C ILE A 61 5.99 12.69 -7.04
N SER A 62 5.44 12.17 -8.14
CA SER A 62 5.91 12.53 -9.48
C SER A 62 5.80 14.02 -9.77
N LEU A 63 4.73 14.68 -9.33
CA LEU A 63 4.54 16.13 -9.49
C LEU A 63 5.54 16.94 -8.66
N ASN A 64 5.80 16.54 -7.41
CA ASN A 64 6.69 17.30 -6.51
C ASN A 64 8.18 17.12 -6.81
N PHE A 65 8.58 15.96 -7.35
CA PHE A 65 10.00 15.63 -7.57
C PHE A 65 10.46 15.75 -9.04
N ASN A 66 9.57 16.10 -9.97
CA ASN A 66 9.95 16.45 -11.35
C ASN A 66 10.64 17.82 -11.48
N GLY A 67 10.90 18.52 -10.37
CA GLY A 67 11.55 19.84 -10.34
C GLY A 67 13.09 19.85 -10.27
N GLU A 68 13.76 18.71 -10.02
CA GLU A 68 15.21 18.73 -9.70
C GLU A 68 16.13 18.05 -10.74
N ASN A 69 15.64 17.60 -11.89
CA ASN A 69 16.50 17.01 -12.93
C ASN A 69 16.31 17.68 -14.28
N LYS A 70 16.79 18.92 -14.37
CA LYS A 70 17.20 19.57 -15.63
C LYS A 70 18.55 20.24 -15.38
N GLU A 71 19.59 19.44 -15.20
CA GLU A 71 20.98 19.84 -15.45
C GLU A 71 21.56 18.92 -16.52
#